data_AF-A0A3B4ADF7-F1
#
_entry.id   AF-A0A3B4ADF7-F1
#
_cell.length_a   1.000
_cell.length_b   1.000
_cell.length_c   1.000
_cell.angle_alpha   90.00
_cell.angle_beta   90.00
_cell.angle_gamma   90.00
#
_symmetry.space_group_name_H-M   'P 1'
#
loop_
_entity.id
_entity.type
_entity.pdbx_description
1 polymer ?
#
loop_
_entity_poly.entity_id
_entity_poly.type
_entity_poly.pdbx_seq_one_letter_code
_entity_poly.pdbx_strand_id
1 'polypeptide(L)'
;MRYQMEKTLHKVLQRIALLIQADRCSYFVFRSRNGVPELSTVLFDVTHNSPFDKNLVNPNVEIVYPTDMGIVGYTVHSKKPQTVADVKKDSHFSDFVDKQTKYTTKCMLTAPVMNGKEPIGVIAALNKQGASEFSKSDVDVSVFNILHM
;
A
#
# COMPACT_ATOMS: atom_id res chain seq x y z
N MET A 1 -22.78 -8.32 -5.17
CA MET A 1 -21.86 -8.27 -6.33
C MET A 1 -20.78 -7.19 -6.24
N ARG A 2 -21.01 -6.04 -5.60
CA ARG A 2 -20.11 -4.87 -5.68
C ARG A 2 -18.71 -4.99 -5.02
N TYR A 3 -18.45 -6.00 -4.19
CA TYR A 3 -17.19 -6.12 -3.42
C TYR A 3 -16.39 -7.39 -3.66
N GLN A 4 -16.69 -8.14 -4.73
CA GLN A 4 -16.06 -9.45 -4.93
C GLN A 4 -14.56 -9.33 -5.18
N MET A 5 -14.12 -8.28 -5.90
CA MET A 5 -12.70 -8.04 -6.17
C MET A 5 -11.96 -7.58 -4.92
N GLU A 6 -12.54 -6.68 -4.14
CA GLU A 6 -11.97 -6.15 -2.90
C GLU A 6 -11.80 -7.27 -1.86
N LYS A 7 -12.75 -8.21 -1.78
CA LYS A 7 -12.62 -9.39 -0.92
C LYS A 7 -11.45 -10.28 -1.33
N THR A 8 -11.27 -10.52 -2.63
CA THR A 8 -10.13 -11.29 -3.14
C THR A 8 -8.82 -10.56 -2.87
N LEU A 9 -8.75 -9.26 -3.16
CA LEU A 9 -7.57 -8.44 -2.92
C LEU A 9 -7.23 -8.37 -1.43
N HIS A 10 -8.22 -8.28 -0.55
CA HIS A 10 -8.02 -8.36 0.89
C HIS A 10 -7.30 -9.66 1.27
N LYS A 11 -7.77 -10.82 0.77
CA LYS A 11 -7.11 -12.11 1.01
C LYS A 11 -5.68 -12.14 0.49
N VAL A 12 -5.41 -11.55 -0.67
CA VAL A 12 -4.06 -11.38 -1.20
C VAL A 12 -3.20 -10.55 -0.23
N LEU A 13 -3.68 -9.40 0.24
CA LEU A 13 -2.95 -8.57 1.20
C LEU A 13 -2.69 -9.28 2.52
N GLN A 14 -3.63 -10.09 3.02
CA GLN A 14 -3.41 -10.92 4.22
C GLN A 14 -2.25 -11.91 4.02
N ARG A 15 -2.18 -12.54 2.84
CA ARG A 15 -1.10 -13.47 2.49
C ARG A 15 0.23 -12.75 2.34
N ILE A 16 0.24 -11.58 1.71
CA ILE A 16 1.45 -10.75 1.60
C ILE A 16 1.94 -10.39 3.01
N ALA A 17 1.08 -9.81 3.85
CA ALA A 17 1.45 -9.42 5.22
C ALA A 17 2.06 -10.58 6.01
N LEU A 18 1.50 -11.79 5.88
CA LEU A 18 2.03 -12.99 6.50
C LEU A 18 3.40 -13.40 5.93
N LEU A 19 3.54 -13.47 4.61
CA LEU A 19 4.74 -13.99 3.94
C LEU A 19 5.95 -13.07 4.14
N ILE A 20 5.74 -11.75 4.03
CA ILE A 20 6.81 -10.76 4.20
C ILE A 20 6.89 -10.25 5.64
N GLN A 21 6.14 -10.82 6.57
CA GLN A 21 6.11 -10.42 7.99
C GLN A 21 5.89 -8.90 8.18
N ALA A 22 4.94 -8.32 7.47
CA ALA A 22 4.53 -6.93 7.69
C ALA A 22 3.51 -6.85 8.84
N ASP A 23 3.54 -5.78 9.63
CA ASP A 23 2.48 -5.52 10.62
C ASP A 23 1.12 -5.40 9.93
N ARG A 24 1.07 -4.65 8.84
CA ARG A 24 -0.13 -4.42 8.05
C ARG A 24 0.18 -4.01 6.62
N CYS A 25 -0.77 -4.26 5.74
CA CYS A 25 -0.77 -3.83 4.35
C CYS A 25 -1.96 -2.93 4.05
N SER A 26 -1.82 -2.06 3.05
CA SER A 26 -2.90 -1.24 2.50
C SER A 26 -2.84 -1.23 0.98
N TYR A 27 -3.99 -1.01 0.35
CA TYR A 27 -4.09 -0.83 -1.10
C TYR A 27 -4.73 0.50 -1.44
N PHE A 28 -4.04 1.23 -2.31
CA PHE A 28 -4.46 2.51 -2.87
C PHE A 28 -4.74 2.33 -4.35
N VAL A 29 -5.91 2.77 -4.82
CA VAL A 29 -6.21 2.82 -6.26
C VAL A 29 -5.66 4.11 -6.85
N PHE A 30 -5.04 4.01 -8.02
CA PHE A 30 -4.64 5.17 -8.81
C PHE A 30 -5.79 5.55 -9.75
N ARG A 31 -6.25 6.80 -9.67
CA ARG A 31 -7.33 7.31 -10.52
C ARG A 31 -7.08 8.77 -10.90
N SER A 32 -7.85 9.28 -11.86
CA SER A 32 -7.84 10.70 -12.21
C SER A 32 -9.22 11.30 -11.97
N ARG A 33 -9.28 12.46 -11.31
CA ARG A 33 -10.48 13.28 -11.17
C ARG A 33 -10.23 14.63 -11.81
N ASN A 34 -11.04 15.00 -12.80
CA ASN A 34 -10.90 16.26 -13.56
C ASN A 34 -9.49 16.48 -14.13
N GLY A 35 -8.82 15.41 -14.57
CA GLY A 35 -7.46 15.47 -15.13
C GLY A 35 -6.34 15.50 -14.09
N VAL A 36 -6.66 15.58 -12.80
CA VAL A 36 -5.67 15.51 -11.71
C VAL A 36 -5.54 14.07 -11.24
N PRO A 37 -4.35 13.46 -11.31
CA PRO A 37 -4.13 12.11 -10.80
C PRO A 37 -4.04 12.10 -9.27
N GLU A 38 -4.61 11.06 -8.67
CA GLU A 38 -4.66 10.89 -7.21
C GLU A 38 -4.61 9.40 -6.84
N LEU A 39 -4.16 9.12 -5.63
CA LEU A 39 -4.21 7.81 -4.99
C LEU A 39 -5.28 7.83 -3.91
N SER A 40 -6.15 6.83 -3.87
CA SER A 40 -7.19 6.72 -2.85
C SER A 40 -7.20 5.36 -2.17
N THR A 41 -7.36 5.32 -0.85
CA THR A 41 -7.46 4.07 -0.09
C THR A 41 -8.71 3.27 -0.44
N VAL A 42 -8.55 1.99 -0.77
CA VAL A 42 -9.64 1.03 -0.93
C VAL A 42 -9.63 0.00 0.20
N LEU A 43 -8.44 -0.48 0.57
CA LEU A 43 -8.23 -1.36 1.72
C LEU A 43 -7.17 -0.74 2.62
N PHE A 44 -7.46 -0.65 3.92
CA PHE A 44 -6.58 0.00 4.89
C PHE A 44 -6.38 -0.88 6.12
N ASP A 45 -5.17 -0.87 6.69
CA ASP A 45 -4.79 -1.61 7.90
C ASP A 45 -5.04 -3.13 7.84
N VAL A 46 -4.81 -3.77 6.69
CA VAL A 46 -4.98 -5.22 6.51
C VAL A 46 -3.86 -5.98 7.22
N THR A 47 -4.18 -6.69 8.31
CA THR A 47 -3.27 -7.64 8.95
C THR A 47 -3.48 -9.04 8.36
N HIS A 48 -2.58 -9.99 8.68
CA HIS A 48 -2.71 -11.37 8.19
C HIS A 48 -4.01 -12.08 8.62
N ASN A 49 -4.73 -11.55 9.63
CA ASN A 49 -5.94 -12.15 10.19
C ASN A 49 -7.13 -11.18 10.37
N SER A 50 -7.00 -9.92 9.99
CA SER A 50 -8.08 -8.94 10.14
C SER A 50 -9.32 -9.28 9.29
N PRO A 51 -10.54 -8.98 9.76
CA PRO A 51 -11.76 -9.21 8.99
C PRO A 51 -11.93 -8.17 7.87
N PHE A 52 -12.45 -8.60 6.72
CA PHE A 52 -12.64 -7.75 5.53
C PHE A 52 -13.40 -6.46 5.81
N ASP A 53 -14.53 -6.53 6.53
CA ASP A 53 -15.41 -5.38 6.77
C ASP A 53 -14.75 -4.29 7.64
N LYS A 54 -13.67 -4.60 8.35
CA LYS A 54 -12.88 -3.62 9.11
C LYS A 54 -11.82 -2.92 8.28
N ASN A 55 -11.42 -3.53 7.15
CA ASN A 55 -10.38 -2.99 6.28
C ASN A 55 -10.92 -2.34 5.01
N LEU A 56 -12.15 -2.67 4.61
CA LEU A 56 -12.81 -2.01 3.50
C LEU A 56 -13.08 -0.54 3.84
N VAL A 57 -12.57 0.36 3.01
CA VAL A 57 -12.75 1.79 3.20
C VAL A 57 -14.05 2.24 2.54
N ASN A 58 -14.88 2.98 3.29
CA ASN A 58 -16.06 3.63 2.71
C ASN A 58 -15.59 4.81 1.83
N PRO A 59 -15.99 4.89 0.55
CA PRO A 59 -15.55 5.95 -0.36
C PRO A 59 -15.83 7.39 0.11
N ASN A 60 -16.75 7.60 1.05
CA ASN A 60 -17.05 8.92 1.62
C ASN A 60 -16.02 9.39 2.66
N VAL A 61 -15.13 8.50 3.11
CA VAL A 61 -14.10 8.76 4.14
C VAL A 61 -12.74 8.21 3.72
N GLU A 62 -12.51 8.08 2.41
CA GLU A 62 -11.25 7.60 1.86
C GLU A 62 -10.12 8.62 2.11
N ILE A 63 -8.90 8.11 2.34
CA ILE A 63 -7.70 8.95 2.39
C ILE A 63 -7.23 9.13 0.94
N VAL A 64 -7.15 10.39 0.51
CA VAL A 64 -6.70 10.76 -0.83
C VAL A 64 -5.33 11.41 -0.75
N TYR A 65 -4.38 10.88 -1.52
CA TYR A 65 -3.05 11.43 -1.71
C TYR A 65 -2.94 12.04 -3.10
N PRO A 66 -2.50 13.30 -3.22
CA PRO A 66 -1.87 13.80 -4.43
C PRO A 66 -0.67 12.90 -4.79
N THR A 67 -0.41 12.70 -6.09
CA THR A 67 0.65 11.78 -6.52
C THR A 67 2.06 12.31 -6.27
N ASP A 68 2.20 13.62 -6.07
CA ASP A 68 3.44 14.29 -5.69
C ASP A 68 3.73 14.24 -4.17
N MET A 69 2.88 13.57 -3.39
CA MET A 69 2.99 13.46 -1.94
C MET A 69 3.14 12.01 -1.48
N GLY A 70 4.01 11.79 -0.49
CA GLY A 70 4.16 10.49 0.16
C GLY A 70 5.00 9.51 -0.67
N ILE A 71 5.50 8.48 0.03
CA ILE A 71 6.20 7.36 -0.62
C ILE A 71 5.29 6.66 -1.64
N VAL A 72 3.99 6.53 -1.35
CA VAL A 72 3.02 5.91 -2.28
C VAL A 72 2.90 6.70 -3.60
N GLY A 73 2.93 8.03 -3.55
CA GLY A 73 2.93 8.88 -4.75
C GLY A 73 4.21 8.70 -5.56
N TYR A 74 5.36 8.71 -4.88
CA TYR A 74 6.67 8.45 -5.50
C TYR A 74 6.73 7.06 -6.18
N THR A 75 6.12 6.04 -5.59
CA THR A 75 6.03 4.68 -6.15
C THR A 75 5.25 4.63 -7.45
N VAL A 76 4.13 5.36 -7.56
CA VAL A 76 3.39 5.48 -8.83
C VAL A 76 4.24 6.15 -9.90
N HIS A 77 4.90 7.26 -9.58
CA HIS A 77 5.69 8.01 -10.55
C HIS A 77 6.92 7.25 -11.04
N SER A 78 7.64 6.61 -10.12
CA SER A 78 8.82 5.81 -10.44
C SER A 78 8.49 4.50 -11.15
N LYS A 79 7.24 4.00 -11.01
CA LYS A 79 6.80 2.67 -11.46
C LYS A 79 7.73 1.56 -10.96
N LYS A 80 8.31 1.77 -9.77
CA LYS A 80 9.27 0.85 -9.14
C LYS A 80 8.97 0.69 -7.66
N PRO A 81 9.23 -0.50 -7.09
CA PRO A 81 9.11 -0.71 -5.66
C PRO A 81 10.06 0.19 -4.86
N GLN A 82 9.62 0.62 -3.68
CA GLN A 82 10.43 1.44 -2.76
C GLN A 82 10.53 0.73 -1.42
N THR A 83 11.77 0.56 -0.93
CA THR A 83 12.05 0.01 0.40
C THR A 83 12.68 1.11 1.25
N VAL A 84 12.01 1.49 2.33
CA VAL A 84 12.41 2.56 3.23
C VAL A 84 12.63 1.98 4.62
N ALA A 85 13.88 1.93 5.06
CA ALA A 85 14.28 1.37 6.36
C ALA A 85 13.93 2.28 7.55
N ASP A 86 13.93 3.60 7.34
CA ASP A 86 13.57 4.59 8.34
C ASP A 86 12.84 5.74 7.66
N VAL A 87 11.51 5.78 7.82
CA VAL A 87 10.67 6.77 7.15
C VAL A 87 10.96 8.21 7.59
N LYS A 88 11.56 8.41 8.77
CA LYS A 88 11.94 9.76 9.24
C LYS A 88 13.12 10.33 8.47
N LYS A 89 13.86 9.50 7.74
CA LYS A 89 15.01 9.88 6.91
C LYS A 89 14.66 9.98 5.43
N ASP A 90 13.44 9.60 5.04
CA ASP A 90 12.99 9.66 3.66
C ASP A 90 12.30 10.99 3.38
N SER A 91 12.80 11.74 2.39
CA SER A 91 12.27 13.05 2.02
C SER A 91 10.85 13.03 1.44
N HIS A 92 10.40 11.87 0.94
CA HIS A 92 9.05 11.72 0.39
C HIS A 92 8.04 11.30 1.46
N PHE A 93 8.48 10.92 2.66
CA PHE A 93 7.55 10.48 3.70
C PHE A 93 6.66 11.64 4.18
N SER A 94 5.38 11.33 4.38
CA SER A 94 4.43 12.22 5.03
C SER A 94 3.85 11.54 6.25
N ASP A 95 3.91 12.24 7.40
CA ASP A 95 3.35 11.77 8.67
C ASP A 95 1.85 12.09 8.84
N PHE A 96 1.18 12.55 7.77
CA PHE A 96 -0.22 12.96 7.79
C PHE A 96 -1.16 11.82 8.25
N VAL A 97 -1.04 10.64 7.64
CA VAL A 97 -1.87 9.48 8.00
C VAL A 97 -1.51 8.92 9.37
N ASP A 98 -0.21 8.87 9.70
CA ASP A 98 0.27 8.49 11.03
C ASP A 98 -0.39 9.35 12.13
N LYS A 99 -0.39 10.67 11.95
CA LYS A 99 -1.03 11.62 12.88
C LYS A 99 -2.54 11.41 13.01
N GLN A 100 -3.24 11.20 11.90
CA GLN A 100 -4.69 10.99 11.91
C GLN A 100 -5.09 9.67 12.57
N THR A 101 -4.34 8.60 12.31
CA THR A 101 -4.64 7.25 12.80
C THR A 101 -4.01 6.96 14.17
N LYS A 102 -3.14 7.85 14.66
CA LYS A 102 -2.28 7.65 15.84
C LYS A 102 -1.39 6.41 15.71
N TYR A 103 -1.07 6.03 14.47
CA TYR A 103 -0.12 4.98 14.14
C TYR A 103 1.27 5.59 13.93
N THR A 104 2.32 4.79 14.09
CA THR A 104 3.69 5.22 13.80
C THR A 104 4.32 4.24 12.83
N THR A 105 4.56 4.73 11.63
CA THR A 105 5.33 4.05 10.60
C THR A 105 6.82 4.23 10.91
N LYS A 106 7.57 3.13 10.91
CA LYS A 106 9.02 3.05 11.16
C LYS A 106 9.74 2.73 9.86
N CYS A 107 9.29 1.67 9.18
CA CYS A 107 9.79 1.25 7.87
C CYS A 107 8.63 0.89 6.95
N MET A 108 8.88 0.91 5.65
CA MET A 108 7.84 0.75 4.63
C MET A 108 8.40 0.05 3.38
N LEU A 109 7.59 -0.83 2.79
CA LEU A 109 7.77 -1.34 1.44
C LEU A 109 6.53 -0.95 0.62
N THR A 110 6.73 -0.33 -0.54
CA THR A 110 5.64 -0.06 -1.48
C THR A 110 5.94 -0.62 -2.84
N ALA A 111 4.90 -1.07 -3.55
CA ALA A 111 5.00 -1.61 -4.89
C ALA A 111 3.84 -1.11 -5.75
N PRO A 112 4.10 -0.69 -7.00
CA PRO A 112 3.02 -0.30 -7.89
C PRO A 112 2.29 -1.54 -8.42
N VAL A 113 0.97 -1.45 -8.52
CA VAL A 113 0.14 -2.42 -9.24
C VAL A 113 0.02 -1.93 -10.68
N MET A 114 0.46 -2.74 -11.64
CA MET A 114 0.59 -2.34 -13.03
C MET A 114 -0.42 -3.07 -13.93
N ASN A 115 -1.06 -2.36 -14.84
CA ASN A 115 -1.74 -2.92 -16.01
C ASN A 115 -0.90 -2.58 -17.26
N GLY A 116 -0.08 -3.54 -17.68
CA GLY A 116 0.94 -3.28 -18.69
C GLY A 116 1.94 -2.22 -18.22
N LYS A 117 1.95 -1.05 -18.88
CA LYS A 117 2.83 0.08 -18.51
C LYS A 117 2.15 1.11 -17.61
N GLU A 118 0.85 0.97 -17.37
CA GLU A 118 0.06 1.94 -16.60
C GLU A 118 -0.09 1.50 -15.14
N PRO A 119 0.22 2.38 -14.16
CA PRO A 119 -0.07 2.09 -12.77
C PRO A 119 -1.58 2.17 -12.54
N ILE A 120 -2.15 1.18 -11.87
CA ILE A 120 -3.56 1.15 -11.46
C ILE A 120 -3.73 1.26 -9.94
N GLY A 121 -2.63 1.18 -9.19
CA GLY A 121 -2.64 1.34 -7.74
C GLY A 121 -1.28 1.12 -7.10
N VAL A 122 -1.26 1.09 -5.78
CA VAL A 122 -0.08 0.84 -4.96
C VAL A 122 -0.46 -0.06 -3.79
N ILE A 123 0.35 -1.09 -3.55
CA ILE A 123 0.34 -1.84 -2.29
C ILE A 123 1.41 -1.25 -1.38
N ALA A 124 1.06 -1.00 -0.14
CA ALA A 124 1.96 -0.56 0.91
C ALA A 124 1.98 -1.57 2.04
N ALA A 125 3.16 -2.02 2.44
CA ALA A 125 3.41 -2.84 3.61
C ALA A 125 4.18 -2.02 4.65
N LEU A 126 3.70 -1.99 5.88
CA LEU A 126 4.24 -1.19 6.96
C LEU A 126 4.91 -2.06 8.01
N ASN A 127 5.97 -1.53 8.61
CA ASN A 127 6.58 -2.03 9.83
C ASN A 127 6.88 -3.53 9.79
N LYS A 128 8.00 -3.87 9.14
CA LYS A 128 8.56 -5.22 9.17
C LYS A 128 8.66 -5.73 10.61
N GLN A 129 8.19 -6.95 10.83
CA GLN A 129 8.29 -7.66 12.09
C GLN A 129 9.55 -8.52 12.09
N GLY A 130 10.21 -8.59 13.25
CA GLY A 130 11.46 -9.36 13.41
C GLY A 130 12.72 -8.75 12.78
N ALA A 131 12.61 -7.62 12.07
CA ALA A 131 13.75 -6.90 11.48
C ALA A 131 13.44 -5.39 11.36
N SER A 132 14.46 -4.57 11.07
CA SER A 132 14.32 -3.11 10.91
C SER A 132 13.86 -2.69 9.52
N GLU A 133 14.05 -3.52 8.49
CA GLU A 133 13.74 -3.20 7.10
C GLU A 133 13.26 -4.44 6.33
N PHE A 134 12.56 -4.20 5.21
CA PHE A 134 12.19 -5.27 4.28
C PHE A 134 13.40 -5.67 3.43
N SER A 135 13.57 -6.97 3.20
CA SER A 135 14.67 -7.51 2.41
C SER A 135 14.36 -7.49 0.91
N LYS A 136 15.36 -7.78 0.07
CA LYS A 136 15.14 -7.97 -1.38
C LYS A 136 14.15 -9.10 -1.67
N SER A 137 14.16 -10.18 -0.89
CA SER A 137 13.21 -11.28 -1.07
C SER A 137 11.77 -10.86 -0.75
N ASP A 138 11.56 -9.93 0.18
CA ASP A 138 10.23 -9.38 0.47
C ASP A 138 9.68 -8.57 -0.73
N VAL A 139 10.57 -7.86 -1.44
CA VAL A 139 10.24 -7.15 -2.68
C VAL A 139 9.80 -8.15 -3.75
N ASP A 140 10.54 -9.23 -3.96
CA ASP A 140 10.22 -10.21 -5.01
C ASP A 140 8.85 -10.89 -4.77
N VAL A 141 8.53 -11.21 -3.51
CA VAL A 141 7.23 -11.79 -3.12
C VAL A 141 6.06 -10.85 -3.40
N SER A 142 6.25 -9.54 -3.22
CA SER A 142 5.17 -8.54 -3.33
C SER A 142 4.96 -8.01 -4.75
N VAL A 143 5.99 -8.04 -5.61
CA VAL A 143 6.00 -7.25 -6.87
C VAL A 143 5.63 -8.05 -8.12
N PHE A 144 5.91 -9.35 -8.19
CA PHE A 144 5.92 -10.03 -9.51
C PHE A 144 4.91 -11.16 -9.71
N ASN A 145 4.46 -11.86 -8.66
CA ASN A 145 3.76 -13.13 -8.86
C ASN A 145 2.25 -13.12 -8.62
N ILE A 146 1.67 -12.04 -8.08
CA ILE A 146 0.27 -12.07 -7.61
C ILE A 146 -0.69 -11.23 -8.48
N LEU A 147 -0.18 -10.35 -9.34
CA LEU A 147 -0.99 -9.36 -10.07
C LEU A 147 -1.07 -9.60 -11.59
N HIS A 148 -0.49 -10.70 -12.08
CA HIS A 148 -0.59 -11.16 -13.47
C HIS A 148 -1.55 -12.35 -13.66
N MET A 149 -2.45 -12.61 -12.70
CA MET A 149 -3.51 -13.62 -12.82
C MET A 149 -4.80 -13.04 -13.40
#